data_AF-A0A337S1N4-F1
#
_entry.id   AF-A0A337S1N4-F1
#
_cell.length_a   1.000
_cell.length_b   1.000
_cell.length_c   1.000
_cell.angle_alpha   90.00
_cell.angle_beta   90.00
_cell.angle_gamma   90.00
#
_symmetry.space_group_name_H-M   'P 1'
#
loop_
_entity.id
_entity.type
_entity.pdbx_description
1 polymer ?
#
loop_
_entity_poly.entity_id
_entity_poly.type
_entity_poly.pdbx_seq_one_letter_code
_entity_poly.pdbx_strand_id
1 'polypeptide(L)'
;MAPERLRNRAVTAFKLRGLLLRGEAVKYLTEALTPISEIELEDALEKIIDAVEKQPLSSNMIERSVVEAAVQECSQSVDETMYVDKMNSSPLRRCYE
;
A
#
# COMPACT_ATOMS: atom_id res chain seq x y z
N MET A 1 -14.60 2.48 -15.27
CA MET A 1 -15.12 1.44 -14.34
C MET A 1 -15.89 2.10 -13.19
N ALA A 2 -16.92 1.45 -12.63
CA ALA A 2 -17.61 1.95 -11.44
C ALA A 2 -16.71 1.87 -10.18
N PRO A 3 -16.68 2.91 -9.32
CA PRO A 3 -15.77 2.99 -8.18
C PRO A 3 -15.97 1.86 -7.16
N GLU A 4 -17.20 1.36 -7.01
CA GLU A 4 -17.48 0.23 -6.12
C GLU A 4 -16.85 -1.08 -6.59
N ARG A 5 -16.77 -1.31 -7.91
CA ARG A 5 -16.11 -2.51 -8.46
C ARG A 5 -14.61 -2.44 -8.22
N LEU A 6 -14.02 -1.27 -8.44
CA LEU A 6 -12.59 -1.04 -8.20
C LEU A 6 -12.24 -1.26 -6.72
N ARG A 7 -13.04 -0.67 -5.83
CA ARG A 7 -12.92 -0.86 -4.37
C ARG A 7 -12.91 -2.34 -3.99
N ASN A 8 -13.90 -3.10 -4.48
CA ASN A 8 -14.04 -4.51 -4.11
C ASN A 8 -12.86 -5.35 -4.63
N ARG A 9 -12.38 -5.08 -5.86
CA ARG A 9 -11.19 -5.73 -6.41
C ARG A 9 -9.95 -5.43 -5.57
N ALA A 10 -9.70 -4.16 -5.26
CA ALA A 10 -8.58 -3.75 -4.42
C ALA A 10 -8.61 -4.43 -3.04
N VAL A 11 -9.75 -4.40 -2.35
CA VAL A 11 -9.89 -5.06 -1.04
C VAL A 11 -9.67 -6.57 -1.14
N THR A 12 -10.14 -7.22 -2.21
CA THR A 12 -9.97 -8.66 -2.41
C THR A 12 -8.51 -9.02 -2.66
N ALA A 13 -7.80 -8.26 -3.50
CA ALA A 13 -6.40 -8.48 -3.81
C ALA A 13 -5.53 -8.45 -2.55
N PHE A 14 -5.74 -7.47 -1.67
CA PHE A 14 -5.02 -7.38 -0.39
C PHE A 14 -5.39 -8.53 0.56
N LYS A 15 -6.68 -8.92 0.63
CA LYS A 15 -7.12 -10.05 1.46
C LYS A 15 -6.51 -11.38 1.04
N LEU A 16 -6.31 -11.60 -0.27
CA LEU A 16 -5.66 -12.81 -0.78
C LEU A 16 -4.21 -12.95 -0.29
N ARG A 17 -3.58 -11.84 0.07
CA ARG A 17 -2.21 -11.78 0.62
C ARG A 17 -2.20 -11.75 2.15
N GLY A 18 -3.36 -11.87 2.80
CA GLY A 18 -3.49 -11.79 4.26
C GLY A 18 -3.46 -10.36 4.83
N LEU A 19 -3.56 -9.34 3.98
CA LEU A 19 -3.56 -7.93 4.34
C LEU A 19 -4.98 -7.37 4.46
N LEU A 20 -5.16 -6.39 5.34
CA LEU A 20 -6.44 -5.72 5.57
C LEU A 20 -6.29 -4.21 5.34
N LEU A 21 -7.00 -3.64 4.37
CA LEU A 21 -6.98 -2.20 4.13
C LEU A 21 -7.93 -1.44 5.07
N ARG A 22 -7.47 -0.37 5.72
CA ARG A 22 -8.37 0.60 6.37
C ARG A 22 -9.23 1.34 5.35
N GLY A 23 -10.41 1.79 5.76
CA GLY A 23 -11.32 2.57 4.89
C GLY A 23 -10.65 3.78 4.22
N GLU A 24 -9.82 4.52 4.95
CA GLU A 24 -9.04 5.65 4.40
C GLU A 24 -8.02 5.20 3.34
N ALA A 25 -7.37 4.06 3.54
CA ALA A 25 -6.41 3.49 2.59
C ALA A 25 -7.12 3.01 1.31
N VAL A 26 -8.28 2.37 1.47
CA VAL A 26 -9.12 1.94 0.34
C VAL A 26 -9.55 3.15 -0.48
N LYS A 27 -10.00 4.23 0.17
CA LYS A 27 -10.44 5.45 -0.52
C LYS A 27 -9.30 6.03 -1.36
N TYR A 28 -8.13 6.23 -0.74
CA TYR A 28 -6.94 6.72 -1.44
C TYR A 28 -6.53 5.82 -2.61
N LEU A 29 -6.46 4.50 -2.39
CA LEU A 29 -6.11 3.53 -3.43
C LEU A 29 -7.10 3.57 -4.60
N THR A 30 -8.39 3.74 -4.30
CA THR A 30 -9.44 3.83 -5.32
C THR A 30 -9.26 5.08 -6.18
N GLU A 31 -8.93 6.23 -5.57
CA GLU A 31 -8.63 7.48 -6.27
C GLU A 31 -7.35 7.36 -7.12
N ALA A 32 -6.29 6.76 -6.58
CA ALA A 32 -5.02 6.55 -7.28
C ALA A 32 -5.14 5.59 -8.49
N LEU A 33 -6.00 4.59 -8.40
CA LEU A 33 -6.25 3.60 -9.46
C LEU A 33 -7.41 3.99 -10.40
N THR A 34 -8.11 5.09 -10.13
CA THR A 34 -9.18 5.60 -11.01
C THR A 34 -8.73 5.83 -12.46
N PRO A 35 -7.53 6.40 -12.75
CA PRO A 35 -7.05 6.58 -14.13
C PRO A 35 -6.54 5.28 -14.77
N ILE A 36 -6.37 4.19 -14.02
CA ILE A 36 -5.83 2.92 -14.52
C ILE A 36 -6.93 2.11 -15.21
N SER A 37 -6.60 1.52 -16.36
CA SER A 37 -7.51 0.66 -17.12
C SER A 37 -7.75 -0.68 -16.41
N GLU A 38 -8.91 -1.33 -16.64
CA GLU A 38 -9.21 -2.64 -16.01
C GLU A 38 -8.19 -3.73 -16.33
N ILE A 39 -7.54 -3.65 -17.50
CA ILE A 39 -6.52 -4.60 -17.96
C ILE A 39 -5.23 -4.46 -17.14
N GLU A 40 -4.85 -3.24 -16.80
CA GLU A 40 -3.63 -2.93 -16.05
C GLU A 40 -3.86 -2.87 -14.54
N LEU A 41 -5.12 -2.83 -14.11
CA LEU A 41 -5.48 -2.70 -12.70
C LEU A 41 -4.97 -3.88 -11.85
N GLU A 42 -5.07 -5.11 -12.37
CA GLU A 42 -4.61 -6.29 -11.64
C GLU A 42 -3.09 -6.27 -11.48
N ASP A 43 -2.36 -5.94 -12.55
CA ASP A 43 -0.90 -5.79 -12.55
C ASP A 43 -0.44 -4.63 -11.63
N ALA A 44 -1.13 -3.49 -11.67
CA ALA A 44 -0.87 -2.36 -10.80
C ALA A 44 -1.15 -2.70 -9.33
N LEU A 45 -2.23 -3.43 -9.02
CA LEU A 45 -2.52 -3.88 -7.67
C LEU A 45 -1.45 -4.84 -7.16
N GLU A 46 -0.98 -5.78 -7.97
CA GLU A 46 0.11 -6.68 -7.60
C GLU A 46 1.40 -5.93 -7.30
N LYS A 47 1.77 -4.97 -8.14
CA LYS A 47 2.94 -4.10 -7.90
C LYS A 47 2.83 -3.31 -6.61
N ILE A 48 1.66 -2.73 -6.33
CA ILE A 48 1.43 -1.98 -5.10
C ILE A 48 1.51 -2.91 -3.89
N ILE A 49 0.92 -4.10 -3.96
CA ILE A 49 0.99 -5.10 -2.89
C ILE A 49 2.44 -5.51 -2.63
N ASP A 50 3.21 -5.80 -3.67
CA ASP A 50 4.63 -6.16 -3.55
C ASP A 50 5.44 -5.03 -2.89
N ALA A 51 5.20 -3.77 -3.28
CA ALA A 51 5.79 -2.60 -2.63
C ALA A 51 5.32 -2.43 -1.18
N VAL A 52 4.08 -2.80 -0.84
CA VAL A 52 3.59 -2.80 0.55
C VAL A 52 4.27 -3.90 1.37
N GLU A 53 4.44 -5.10 0.83
CA GLU A 53 5.09 -6.22 1.52
C GLU A 53 6.59 -5.97 1.78
N LYS A 54 7.23 -5.15 0.93
CA LYS A 54 8.61 -4.68 1.12
C LYS A 54 8.77 -3.62 2.21
N GLN A 55 7.70 -2.92 2.59
CA GLN A 55 7.75 -1.90 3.64
C GLN A 55 7.88 -2.55 5.03
N PRO A 56 8.44 -1.83 6.02
CA PRO A 56 8.50 -2.30 7.41
C PRO A 56 7.12 -2.23 8.07
N LEU A 57 6.27 -3.22 7.78
CA LEU A 57 4.93 -3.34 8.33
C LEU A 57 4.97 -3.86 9.77
N SER A 58 4.31 -3.14 10.68
CA SER A 58 4.17 -3.58 12.08
C SER A 58 2.89 -4.38 12.33
N SER A 59 1.97 -4.43 11.36
CA SER A 59 0.69 -5.13 11.42
C SER A 59 0.19 -5.45 10.01
N ASN A 60 -0.68 -6.44 9.87
CA ASN A 60 -1.37 -6.75 8.62
C ASN A 60 -2.48 -5.73 8.26
N MET A 61 -2.76 -4.78 9.16
CA MET A 61 -3.66 -3.66 8.90
C MET A 61 -2.92 -2.54 8.16
N ILE A 62 -3.24 -2.37 6.89
CA ILE A 62 -2.62 -1.41 5.99
C ILE A 62 -3.31 -0.06 6.09
N GLU A 63 -2.52 0.95 6.44
CA GLU A 63 -2.95 2.33 6.59
C GLU A 63 -2.72 3.14 5.31
N ARG A 64 -3.33 4.32 5.24
CA ARG A 64 -3.18 5.22 4.09
C ARG A 64 -1.71 5.52 3.80
N SER A 65 -0.90 5.82 4.81
CA SER A 65 0.52 6.17 4.60
C SER A 65 1.34 5.06 3.94
N VAL A 66 1.02 3.79 4.24
CA VAL A 66 1.71 2.62 3.66
C VAL A 66 1.37 2.48 2.18
N VAL A 67 0.07 2.65 1.85
CA VAL A 67 -0.39 2.64 0.46
C VAL A 67 0.16 3.83 -0.31
N GLU A 68 0.20 5.02 0.30
CA GLU A 68 0.72 6.24 -0.31
C GLU A 68 2.19 6.07 -0.70
N ALA A 69 3.01 5.51 0.18
CA ALA A 69 4.41 5.17 -0.10
C ALA A 69 4.54 4.14 -1.24
N ALA A 70 3.74 3.06 -1.22
CA ALA A 70 3.78 2.04 -2.28
C ALA A 70 3.35 2.58 -3.65
N VAL A 71 2.31 3.42 -3.69
CA VAL A 71 1.83 4.06 -4.91
C VAL A 71 2.87 5.05 -5.45
N GLN A 72 3.55 5.79 -4.57
CA GLN A 72 4.67 6.65 -4.96
C GLN A 72 5.80 5.82 -5.57
N GLU A 73 6.20 4.69 -4.97
CA GLU A 73 7.22 3.80 -5.55
C GLU A 73 6.82 3.26 -6.92
N CYS A 74 5.55 2.88 -7.09
CA CYS A 74 5.03 2.44 -8.40
C CYS A 74 5.04 3.58 -9.44
N SER A 75 4.80 4.83 -9.01
CA SER A 75 4.73 6.01 -9.89
C SER A 75 6.11 6.62 -10.20
N GLN A 76 7.08 6.47 -9.29
CA GLN A 76 8.42 7.06 -9.35
C GLN A 76 9.46 6.15 -10.03
N SER A 77 9.04 5.04 -10.65
CA SER A 77 9.91 4.13 -11.43
C SER A 77 10.52 4.76 -12.71
N VAL A 78 10.67 6.09 -12.75
CA VAL A 78 11.34 6.85 -13.81
C VAL A 78 12.45 7.80 -13.30
N ASP A 79 12.70 7.98 -11.99
CA ASP A 79 13.88 8.77 -11.58
C ASP A 79 14.44 8.40 -10.20
N GLU A 80 15.74 8.11 -10.16
CA GLU A 80 16.54 7.93 -8.95
C GLU A 80 16.41 9.15 -8.01
N THR A 81 16.12 8.92 -6.72
CA THR A 81 16.89 9.43 -5.56
C THR A 81 16.04 9.64 -4.29
N MET A 82 16.56 9.10 -3.18
CA MET A 82 16.43 9.50 -1.76
C MET A 82 15.18 10.28 -1.27
N TYR A 83 14.47 9.76 -0.25
CA TYR A 83 14.69 10.10 1.18
C TYR A 83 13.70 9.35 2.10
N VAL A 84 14.27 8.76 3.16
CA VAL A 84 13.72 8.39 4.47
C VAL A 84 12.47 9.17 4.93
N ASP A 85 11.44 8.48 5.44
CA ASP A 85 11.00 8.62 6.84
C ASP A 85 9.96 7.56 7.22
N LYS A 86 10.35 6.61 8.07
CA LYS A 86 9.60 6.35 9.29
C LYS A 86 10.55 5.75 10.30
N MET A 87 11.11 6.64 11.11
CA MET A 87 11.34 6.37 12.52
C MET A 87 10.20 5.49 13.07
N ASN A 88 10.44 4.18 13.20
CA ASN A 88 9.75 3.39 14.22
C ASN A 88 10.41 3.74 15.55
N SER A 89 10.00 4.89 16.07
CA SER A 89 10.09 5.23 17.47
C SER A 89 9.29 4.19 18.26
N SER A 90 9.96 3.12 18.67
CA SER A 90 9.62 2.39 19.90
C SER A 90 10.78 2.59 20.89
N PRO A 91 10.76 3.61 21.76
CA PRO A 91 11.54 3.57 22.97
C PRO A 91 10.81 2.67 23.99
N LEU A 92 11.57 1.76 24.63
CA LEU A 92 11.21 0.88 25.75
C LEU A 92 10.71 -0.53 25.39
N ARG A 93 11.62 -1.52 25.37
CA ARG A 93 11.92 -2.38 26.53
C ARG A 93 12.71 -3.62 26.09
N ARG A 94 13.97 -3.70 26.51
CA ARG A 94 14.51 -4.78 27.38
C ARG A 94 16.02 -4.62 27.51
N CYS A 95 16.43 -3.98 28.61
CA CYS A 95 17.59 -4.49 29.33
C CYS A 95 17.24 -5.93 29.74
N TYR A 96 18.06 -6.89 29.38
CA TYR A 96 18.17 -8.13 30.12
C TYR A 96 19.58 -8.14 30.74
N GLU A 97 19.58 -8.38 32.05
CA GLU A 97 20.70 -8.50 32.97
C GLU A 97 21.90 -9.28 32.42
#